data_AF-A0A950L4B1-F1
#
_entry.id   AF-A0A950L4B1-F1
#
_cell.length_a   1.000
_cell.length_b   1.000
_cell.length_c   1.000
_cell.angle_alpha   90.00
_cell.angle_beta   90.00
_cell.angle_gamma   90.00
#
_symmetry.space_group_name_H-M   'P 1'
#
loop_
_entity.id
_entity.type
_entity.pdbx_description
1 polymer ?
#
loop_
_entity_poly.entity_id
_entity_poly.type
_entity_poly.pdbx_seq_one_letter_code
_entity_poly.pdbx_strand_id
1 'polypeptide(L)'
;MTVEIEFKPDADRLVDLRPLVELIVAAIGANATARLLGVDPAQVSRWRGGGPISAEMGRRVLDLHAVLTRMLRLFAHDVAARWLFGSEPLLGGARPIDVLALQGSAPVVRALDGIAQGAYS
;
A
#
# COMPACT_ATOMS: atom_id res chain seq x y z
N MET A 1 -10.47 -35.13 -0.32
CA MET A 1 -11.71 -34.45 -0.75
C MET A 1 -11.27 -33.16 -1.42
N THR A 2 -11.37 -33.08 -2.75
CA THR A 2 -10.93 -31.90 -3.51
C THR A 2 -12.08 -30.89 -3.51
N VAL A 3 -11.80 -29.64 -3.11
CA VAL A 3 -12.76 -28.54 -3.22
C VAL A 3 -12.54 -27.88 -4.58
N GLU A 4 -13.56 -27.88 -5.43
CA GLU A 4 -13.55 -27.10 -6.66
C GLU A 4 -13.95 -25.65 -6.36
N ILE A 5 -13.19 -24.68 -6.90
CA ILE A 5 -13.44 -23.25 -6.75
C ILE A 5 -14.04 -22.72 -8.05
N GLU A 6 -15.25 -22.16 -7.96
CA GLU A 6 -15.91 -21.47 -9.08
C GLU A 6 -15.97 -19.96 -8.79
N PHE A 7 -15.53 -19.13 -9.74
CA PHE A 7 -15.66 -17.67 -9.65
C PHE A 7 -17.06 -17.24 -10.08
N LYS A 8 -17.75 -16.51 -9.20
CA LYS A 8 -19.04 -15.89 -9.51
C LYS A 8 -18.84 -14.73 -10.49
N PRO A 9 -19.85 -14.36 -11.31
CA PRO A 9 -19.76 -13.20 -12.22
C PRO A 9 -19.31 -11.91 -11.55
N ASP A 10 -19.72 -11.68 -10.29
CA ASP A 10 -19.31 -10.51 -9.51
C ASP A 10 -17.82 -10.46 -9.15
N ALA A 11 -17.05 -11.54 -9.38
CA ALA A 11 -15.62 -11.61 -9.12
C ALA A 11 -14.82 -10.60 -9.94
N ASP A 12 -15.34 -10.11 -11.07
CA ASP A 12 -14.71 -9.04 -11.85
C ASP A 12 -14.52 -7.75 -11.04
N ARG A 13 -15.29 -7.57 -9.95
CA ARG A 13 -15.07 -6.45 -9.02
C ARG A 13 -13.76 -6.55 -8.26
N LEU A 14 -13.16 -7.73 -8.14
CA LEU A 14 -11.84 -7.92 -7.50
C LEU A 14 -10.72 -7.27 -8.31
N VAL A 15 -10.90 -7.11 -9.63
CA VAL A 15 -9.92 -6.45 -10.49
C VAL A 15 -10.18 -4.94 -10.63
N ASP A 16 -11.28 -4.43 -10.11
CA ASP A 16 -11.53 -2.99 -10.00
C ASP A 16 -10.75 -2.40 -8.84
N LEU A 17 -9.67 -1.69 -9.16
CA LEU A 17 -8.79 -1.09 -8.17
C LEU A 17 -9.22 0.32 -7.73
N ARG A 18 -10.26 0.90 -8.34
CA ARG A 18 -10.73 2.26 -7.99
C ARG A 18 -11.13 2.38 -6.51
N PRO A 19 -11.88 1.44 -5.91
CA PRO A 19 -12.18 1.51 -4.48
C PRO A 19 -10.92 1.51 -3.62
N LEU A 20 -9.86 0.81 -4.05
CA LEU A 20 -8.60 0.75 -3.35
C LEU A 20 -7.83 2.07 -3.43
N VAL A 21 -7.82 2.69 -4.61
CA VAL A 21 -7.27 4.05 -4.80
C VAL A 21 -8.01 5.05 -3.91
N GLU A 22 -9.34 5.02 -3.87
CA GLU A 22 -10.14 5.90 -2.99
C GLU A 22 -9.80 5.69 -1.52
N LEU A 23 -9.68 4.43 -1.07
CA LEU A 23 -9.30 4.12 0.32
C LEU A 23 -7.92 4.67 0.68
N ILE A 24 -6.92 4.49 -0.20
CA ILE A 24 -5.58 5.02 0.04
C ILE A 24 -5.62 6.56 0.08
N VAL A 25 -6.32 7.19 -0.87
CA VAL A 25 -6.45 8.66 -0.92
C VAL A 25 -7.16 9.20 0.32
N ALA A 26 -8.18 8.52 0.81
CA ALA A 26 -8.85 8.89 2.06
C ALA A 26 -7.93 8.75 3.29
N ALA A 27 -7.03 7.76 3.29
CA ALA A 27 -6.12 7.51 4.40
C ALA A 27 -4.94 8.48 4.47
N ILE A 28 -4.33 8.82 3.33
CA ILE A 28 -3.07 9.60 3.30
C ILE A 28 -3.10 10.84 2.39
N GLY A 29 -4.20 11.08 1.66
CA GLY A 29 -4.35 12.20 0.74
C GLY A 29 -3.75 11.95 -0.65
N ALA A 30 -4.33 12.57 -1.67
CA ALA A 30 -3.98 12.34 -3.08
C ALA A 30 -2.52 12.63 -3.41
N ASN A 31 -1.93 13.67 -2.83
CA ASN A 31 -0.53 14.05 -3.08
C ASN A 31 0.45 13.00 -2.53
N ALA A 32 0.18 12.47 -1.33
CA ALA A 32 1.01 11.40 -0.75
C ALA A 32 0.85 10.10 -1.55
N THR A 33 -0.37 9.76 -1.96
CA THR A 33 -0.63 8.62 -2.85
C THR A 33 0.16 8.73 -4.15
N ALA A 34 0.10 9.89 -4.82
CA ALA A 34 0.81 10.13 -6.07
C ALA A 34 2.33 9.98 -5.90
N ARG A 35 2.88 10.60 -4.85
CA ARG A 35 4.31 10.50 -4.51
C ARG A 35 4.75 9.06 -4.25
N LEU A 36 3.98 8.30 -3.46
CA LEU A 36 4.33 6.92 -3.11
C LEU A 36 4.21 5.95 -4.29
N LEU A 37 3.34 6.24 -5.26
CA LEU A 37 3.22 5.45 -6.48
C LEU A 37 4.18 5.90 -7.59
N GLY A 38 4.87 7.03 -7.40
CA GLY A 38 5.78 7.61 -8.38
C GLY A 38 5.05 8.15 -9.61
N VAL A 39 3.87 8.76 -9.43
CA VAL A 39 3.04 9.31 -10.50
C VAL A 39 2.66 10.77 -10.26
N ASP A 40 2.18 11.42 -11.31
CA ASP A 40 1.60 12.76 -11.21
C ASP A 40 0.23 12.74 -10.47
N PRO A 41 -0.11 13.73 -9.62
CA PRO A 41 -1.41 13.80 -8.95
C PRO A 41 -2.64 13.78 -9.88
N ALA A 42 -2.50 14.28 -11.12
CA ALA A 42 -3.56 14.21 -12.12
C ALA A 42 -3.84 12.75 -12.54
N GLN A 43 -2.84 11.87 -12.49
CA GLN A 43 -3.03 10.45 -12.76
C GLN A 43 -3.88 9.79 -11.67
N VAL A 44 -3.64 10.11 -10.39
CA VAL A 44 -4.49 9.64 -9.29
C VAL A 44 -5.93 10.14 -9.46
N SER A 45 -6.09 11.41 -9.81
CA SER A 45 -7.40 12.00 -10.10
C SER A 45 -8.11 11.29 -11.27
N ARG A 46 -7.37 10.94 -12.32
CA ARG A 46 -7.89 10.19 -13.47
C ARG A 46 -8.39 8.80 -13.07
N TRP A 47 -7.65 8.05 -12.25
CA TRP A 47 -8.09 6.73 -11.78
C TRP A 47 -9.37 6.80 -10.95
N ARG A 48 -9.46 7.79 -10.05
CA ARG A 48 -10.67 8.07 -9.28
C ARG A 48 -11.87 8.39 -10.18
N GLY A 49 -11.62 9.08 -11.29
CA GLY A 49 -12.62 9.34 -12.34
C GLY A 49 -12.93 8.15 -13.27
N GLY A 50 -12.40 6.95 -12.99
CA GLY A 50 -12.65 5.75 -13.80
C GLY A 50 -11.70 5.55 -14.98
N GLY A 51 -10.63 6.33 -15.07
CA GLY A 51 -9.60 6.12 -16.09
C GLY A 51 -8.80 4.82 -15.86
N PRO A 52 -8.17 4.29 -16.92
CA PRO A 52 -7.51 2.99 -16.87
C PRO A 52 -6.29 3.02 -15.93
N ILE A 53 -6.10 1.91 -15.22
CA ILE A 53 -4.91 1.63 -14.41
C ILE A 53 -4.13 0.52 -15.12
N SER A 54 -2.85 0.76 -15.44
CA SER A 54 -2.01 -0.28 -16.05
C SER A 54 -1.78 -1.44 -15.08
N ALA A 55 -1.47 -2.64 -15.58
CA ALA A 55 -1.21 -3.80 -14.73
C ALA A 55 -0.07 -3.55 -13.72
N GLU A 56 1.01 -2.89 -14.18
CA GLU A 56 2.13 -2.48 -13.31
C GLU A 56 1.65 -1.58 -12.18
N MET A 57 0.86 -0.56 -12.51
CA MET A 57 0.36 0.37 -11.51
C MET A 57 -0.66 -0.28 -10.58
N GLY A 58 -1.46 -1.20 -11.11
CA GLY A 58 -2.39 -1.99 -10.30
C GLY A 58 -1.67 -2.80 -9.22
N ARG A 59 -0.53 -3.41 -9.57
CA ARG A 59 0.35 -4.06 -8.60
C ARG A 59 0.83 -3.10 -7.53
N ARG A 60 1.32 -1.91 -7.90
CA ARG A 60 1.79 -0.90 -6.95
C ARG A 60 0.68 -0.40 -6.01
N VAL A 61 -0.54 -0.21 -6.52
CA VAL A 61 -1.71 0.18 -5.71
C VAL A 61 -2.06 -0.89 -4.68
N LEU A 62 -2.12 -2.17 -5.10
CA LEU A 62 -2.37 -3.31 -4.22
C LEU A 62 -1.31 -3.40 -3.11
N ASP A 63 -0.05 -3.27 -3.51
CA ASP A 63 1.09 -3.35 -2.61
C ASP A 63 1.10 -2.20 -1.60
N LEU A 64 0.82 -0.97 -2.03
CA LEU A 64 0.72 0.19 -1.15
C LEU A 64 -0.42 0.02 -0.13
N HIS A 65 -1.60 -0.40 -0.58
CA HIS A 65 -2.71 -0.70 0.32
C HIS A 65 -2.32 -1.77 1.36
N ALA A 66 -1.64 -2.81 0.92
CA ALA A 66 -1.20 -3.92 1.77
C ALA A 66 -0.18 -3.46 2.83
N VAL A 67 0.71 -2.52 2.50
CA VAL A 67 1.63 -1.88 3.46
C VAL A 67 0.85 -1.04 4.47
N LEU A 68 0.01 -0.12 4.01
CA LEU A 68 -0.74 0.78 4.89
C LEU A 68 -1.64 -0.01 5.86
N THR A 69 -2.29 -1.07 5.37
CA THR A 69 -3.09 -1.97 6.19
C THR A 69 -2.26 -2.64 7.29
N ARG A 70 -1.05 -3.13 6.97
CA ARG A 70 -0.16 -3.74 7.97
C ARG A 70 0.29 -2.72 9.01
N MET A 71 0.69 -1.53 8.57
CA MET A 71 1.09 -0.45 9.47
C MET A 71 -0.01 -0.11 10.48
N LEU A 72 -1.24 0.07 10.01
CA LEU A 72 -2.38 0.42 10.88
C LEU A 72 -2.85 -0.72 11.79
N ARG A 73 -2.42 -1.96 11.53
CA ARG A 73 -2.63 -3.09 12.46
C ARG A 73 -1.56 -3.15 13.56
N LEU A 74 -0.38 -2.60 13.32
CA LEU A 74 0.74 -2.61 14.27
C LEU A 74 0.82 -1.33 15.10
N PHE A 75 0.41 -0.20 14.53
CA PHE A 75 0.61 1.12 15.09
C PHE A 75 -0.69 1.91 15.17
N ALA A 76 -0.83 2.73 16.22
CA ALA A 76 -1.79 3.82 16.22
C ALA A 76 -1.49 4.81 15.06
N HIS A 77 -2.49 5.57 14.62
CA HIS A 77 -2.37 6.39 13.41
C HIS A 77 -1.21 7.41 13.47
N ASP A 78 -1.01 8.06 14.61
CA ASP A 78 0.08 9.03 14.80
C ASP A 78 1.46 8.36 14.79
N VAL A 79 1.55 7.15 15.37
CA VAL A 79 2.77 6.34 15.40
C VAL A 79 3.11 5.85 13.99
N ALA A 80 2.12 5.36 13.24
CA ALA A 80 2.29 4.95 11.84
C ALA A 80 2.79 6.13 10.97
N ALA A 81 2.18 7.31 11.14
CA ALA A 81 2.63 8.50 10.44
C ALA A 81 4.07 8.87 10.79
N ARG A 82 4.43 8.92 12.08
CA ARG A 82 5.81 9.20 12.51
C ARG A 82 6.80 8.17 12.01
N TRP A 83 6.43 6.89 12.01
CA TRP A 83 7.28 5.81 11.52
C TRP A 83 7.66 5.98 10.05
N LEU A 84 6.71 6.40 9.18
CA LEU A 84 7.01 6.68 7.76
C LEU A 84 8.14 7.67 7.55
N PHE A 85 8.25 8.68 8.42
CA PHE A 85 9.24 9.74 8.33
C PHE A 85 10.47 9.52 9.23
N GLY A 86 10.41 8.54 10.12
CA GLY A 86 11.48 8.18 11.05
C GLY A 86 12.56 7.32 10.39
N SER A 87 13.65 7.09 11.11
CA SER A 87 14.71 6.15 10.70
C SER A 87 14.36 4.75 11.18
N GLU A 88 14.34 3.77 10.27
CA GLU A 88 13.99 2.38 10.58
C GLU A 88 15.24 1.47 10.50
N PRO A 89 15.69 0.88 11.62
CA PRO A 89 16.86 -0.02 11.63
C PRO A 89 16.76 -1.21 10.67
N LEU A 90 15.59 -1.83 10.54
CA LEU A 90 15.37 -2.96 9.62
C LEU A 90 15.46 -2.56 8.14
N LEU A 91 15.46 -1.26 7.85
CA LEU A 91 15.68 -0.68 6.53
C LEU A 91 17.07 -0.01 6.42
N GLY A 92 18.02 -0.39 7.29
CA GLY A 92 19.37 0.19 7.30
C GLY A 92 19.40 1.66 7.73
N GLY A 93 18.41 2.09 8.52
CA GLY A 93 18.27 3.48 8.96
C GLY A 93 17.60 4.40 7.95
N ALA A 94 17.19 3.90 6.78
CA ALA A 94 16.42 4.68 5.81
C ALA A 94 15.02 5.03 6.33
N ARG A 95 14.42 6.08 5.77
CA ARG A 95 13.01 6.41 6.03
C ARG A 95 12.10 5.47 5.26
N PRO A 96 11.12 4.80 5.91
CA PRO A 96 10.22 3.88 5.22
C PRO A 96 9.50 4.52 4.03
N ILE A 97 9.11 5.80 4.10
CA ILE A 97 8.46 6.51 2.99
C ILE A 97 9.35 6.62 1.74
N ASP A 98 10.67 6.80 1.93
CA ASP A 98 11.61 6.89 0.81
C ASP A 98 11.85 5.50 0.21
N VAL A 99 11.95 4.48 1.06
CA VAL A 99 12.07 3.09 0.61
C VAL A 99 10.83 2.67 -0.19
N LEU A 100 9.62 3.02 0.28
CA LEU A 100 8.38 2.78 -0.48
C LEU A 100 8.42 3.43 -1.86
N ALA A 101 8.83 4.70 -1.93
CA ALA A 101 8.83 5.46 -3.18
C ALA A 101 9.92 4.99 -4.16
N LEU A 102 11.10 4.61 -3.67
CA LEU A 102 12.28 4.32 -4.50
C LEU A 102 12.47 2.82 -4.79
N GLN A 103 12.11 1.96 -3.84
CA GLN A 103 12.38 0.52 -3.88
C GLN A 103 11.11 -0.32 -3.87
N GLY A 104 9.94 0.30 -3.67
CA GLY A 104 8.66 -0.37 -3.59
C GLY A 104 8.35 -0.95 -2.20
N SER A 105 7.28 -1.75 -2.15
CA SER A 105 6.67 -2.24 -0.91
C SER A 105 7.45 -3.35 -0.21
N ALA A 106 8.13 -4.22 -0.96
CA ALA A 106 8.65 -5.48 -0.43
C ALA A 106 9.64 -5.33 0.75
N PRO A 107 10.62 -4.39 0.73
CA PRO A 107 11.48 -4.17 1.89
C PRO A 107 10.70 -3.72 3.13
N VAL A 108 9.69 -2.88 2.92
CA VAL A 108 8.88 -2.26 3.98
C VAL A 108 7.94 -3.27 4.60
N VAL A 109 7.36 -4.17 3.80
CA VAL A 109 6.59 -5.32 4.30
C VAL A 109 7.46 -6.20 5.20
N ARG A 110 8.68 -6.55 4.76
CA ARG A 110 9.60 -7.35 5.58
C ARG A 110 9.97 -6.68 6.90
N ALA A 111 10.18 -5.36 6.89
CA ALA A 111 10.44 -4.62 8.12
C ALA A 111 9.22 -4.67 9.08
N LEU A 112 8.01 -4.45 8.57
CA LEU A 112 6.78 -4.53 9.38
C LEU A 112 6.55 -5.93 9.94
N ASP A 113 6.79 -6.98 9.14
CA ASP A 113 6.69 -8.36 9.59
C ASP A 113 7.74 -8.67 10.68
N GLY A 114 8.96 -8.14 10.56
CA GLY A 114 10.01 -8.24 11.57
C GLY A 114 9.65 -7.53 12.88
N ILE A 115 9.08 -6.33 12.80
CA ILE A 115 8.57 -5.59 13.97
C ILE A 115 7.47 -6.38 14.67
N ALA A 116 6.53 -6.94 13.89
CA ALA A 116 5.45 -7.76 14.43
C ALA A 116 6.01 -8.99 15.17
N GLN A 117 6.99 -9.69 14.60
CA GLN A 117 7.62 -10.86 15.23
C GLN A 117 8.35 -10.49 16.53
N GLY A 118 9.06 -9.37 16.58
CA GLY A 118 9.73 -8.89 17.78
C GLY A 118 8.80 -8.36 18.88
N ALA A 119 7.56 -7.98 18.53
CA ALA A 119 6.56 -7.54 19.50
C ALA A 119 5.93 -8.71 20.28
N TYR A 120 6.03 -9.94 19.75
CA TYR A 120 5.48 -11.16 20.37
C TYR A 120 6.56 -12.09 20.96
N SER A 121 7.83 -11.69 20.93
CA SER A 121 8.97 -12.46 21.45
C SER A 121 9.35 -12.10 22.88
#